data_AF-A0A0J1IR89-F1
#
_entry.id   AF-A0A0J1IR89-F1
#
_cell.length_a   1.000
_cell.length_b   1.000
_cell.length_c   1.000
_cell.angle_alpha   90.00
_cell.angle_beta   90.00
_cell.angle_gamma   90.00
#
_symmetry.space_group_name_H-M   'P 1'
#
loop_
_entity.id
_entity.type
_entity.pdbx_description
1 polymer ?
#
loop_
_entity_poly.entity_id
_entity_poly.type
_entity_poly.pdbx_seq_one_letter_code
_entity_poly.pdbx_strand_id
1 'polypeptide(L)'
;MKKSYQKIKPQKRQKPHLRLGTIALLLLVFLGVGSSAWQLWKLHVSVEQQINQLTQQKEGLMQQEKSLHEEIAELNTPSYVEQLAREQLGLVKHGEILISPKN
;
A
#
# COMPACT_ATOMS: atom_id res chain seq x y z
N MET A 1 -82.90 27.47 -13.85
CA MET A 1 -81.79 26.97 -13.01
C MET A 1 -80.48 27.55 -13.54
N LYS A 2 -79.87 28.53 -12.86
CA LYS A 2 -78.60 29.15 -13.28
C LYS A 2 -77.46 28.48 -12.51
N LYS A 3 -76.57 27.76 -13.22
CA LYS A 3 -75.37 27.16 -12.63
C LYS A 3 -74.34 28.26 -12.38
N SER A 4 -74.12 28.60 -11.12
CA SER A 4 -73.08 29.54 -10.71
C SER A 4 -71.73 28.86 -10.79
N TYR A 5 -70.94 29.23 -11.80
CA TYR A 5 -69.54 28.79 -11.93
C TYR A 5 -68.69 29.51 -10.87
N GLN A 6 -68.37 28.81 -9.78
CA GLN A 6 -67.37 29.29 -8.81
C GLN A 6 -65.99 29.20 -9.45
N LYS A 7 -65.36 30.37 -9.65
CA LYS A 7 -63.98 30.48 -10.11
C LYS A 7 -63.05 29.95 -9.02
N ILE A 8 -62.42 28.82 -9.29
CA ILE A 8 -61.32 28.28 -8.47
C ILE A 8 -60.14 29.26 -8.61
N LYS A 9 -59.81 29.97 -7.53
CA LYS A 9 -58.65 30.87 -7.49
C LYS A 9 -57.37 30.03 -7.54
N PRO A 10 -56.39 30.35 -8.40
CA PRO A 10 -55.12 29.62 -8.41
C PRO A 10 -54.38 29.89 -7.09
N GLN A 11 -54.19 28.83 -6.31
CA GLN A 11 -53.44 28.89 -5.06
C GLN A 11 -51.97 29.12 -5.41
N LYS A 12 -51.48 30.33 -5.10
CA LYS A 12 -50.12 30.77 -5.38
C LYS A 12 -49.15 29.93 -4.54
N ARG A 13 -48.53 28.91 -5.15
CA ARG A 13 -47.49 28.10 -4.51
C ARG A 13 -46.32 29.01 -4.17
N GLN A 14 -46.16 29.34 -2.89
CA GLN A 14 -45.01 30.10 -2.42
C GLN A 14 -43.80 29.20 -2.58
N LYS A 15 -42.93 29.53 -3.56
CA LYS A 15 -41.64 28.88 -3.68
C LYS A 15 -40.87 29.16 -2.39
N PRO A 16 -40.23 28.17 -1.76
CA PRO A 16 -39.43 28.42 -0.57
C PRO A 16 -38.33 29.39 -0.99
N HIS A 17 -38.44 30.64 -0.56
CA HIS A 17 -37.41 31.64 -0.76
C HIS A 17 -36.31 31.32 0.25
N LEU A 18 -35.55 30.25 -0.02
CA LEU A 18 -34.29 29.95 0.64
C LEU A 18 -33.49 31.25 0.58
N ARG A 19 -33.29 31.86 1.75
CA ARG A 19 -32.61 33.14 1.82
C ARG A 19 -31.24 32.91 1.22
N LEU A 20 -30.85 33.73 0.24
CA LEU A 20 -29.57 33.57 -0.46
C LEU A 20 -28.40 33.39 0.53
N GLY A 21 -28.48 34.04 1.69
CA GLY A 21 -27.54 33.89 2.81
C GLY A 21 -27.47 32.48 3.44
N THR A 22 -28.58 31.73 3.54
CA THR A 22 -28.53 30.35 4.06
C THR A 22 -27.86 29.40 3.08
N ILE A 23 -28.05 29.61 1.76
CA ILE A 23 -27.35 28.83 0.73
C ILE A 23 -25.85 29.17 0.73
N ALA A 24 -25.50 30.46 0.85
CA ALA A 24 -24.11 30.89 0.93
C ALA A 24 -23.40 30.35 2.19
N LEU A 25 -24.08 30.33 3.34
CA LEU A 25 -23.55 29.75 4.58
C LEU A 25 -23.28 28.25 4.43
N LEU A 26 -24.22 27.49 3.86
CA LEU A 26 -24.05 26.06 3.63
C LEU A 26 -22.89 25.77 2.68
N LEU A 27 -22.73 26.56 1.61
CA LEU A 27 -21.58 26.44 0.69
C LEU A 27 -20.25 26.72 1.39
N LEU A 28 -20.18 27.74 2.25
CA LEU A 28 -18.96 28.04 3.02
C LEU A 28 -18.59 26.90 3.98
N VAL A 29 -19.56 26.32 4.68
CA VAL A 29 -19.33 25.16 5.55
C VAL A 29 -18.87 23.95 4.74
N PHE A 30 -19.49 23.71 3.58
CA PHE A 30 -19.14 22.58 2.70
C PHE A 30 -17.72 22.71 2.14
N LEU A 31 -17.31 23.91 1.75
CA LEU A 31 -15.95 24.20 1.28
C LEU A 31 -14.92 24.09 2.40
N GLY A 32 -15.26 24.59 3.59
CA GLY A 32 -14.40 24.49 4.79
C GLY A 32 -14.13 23.03 5.16
N VAL A 33 -15.18 22.24 5.36
CA VAL A 33 -15.06 20.82 5.74
C VAL A 33 -14.48 19.97 4.61
N GLY A 34 -14.81 20.26 3.36
CA GLY A 34 -14.28 19.55 2.20
C GLY A 34 -12.76 19.65 2.08
N SER A 35 -12.18 20.81 2.40
CA SER A 35 -10.72 21.01 2.36
C SER A 35 -9.98 20.16 3.39
N SER A 36 -10.50 20.06 4.63
CA SER A 36 -9.90 19.26 5.69
C SER A 36 -10.02 17.77 5.44
N ALA A 37 -11.16 17.30 4.90
CA ALA A 37 -11.35 15.90 4.56
C ALA A 37 -10.35 15.42 3.49
N TRP A 38 -10.03 16.29 2.53
CA TRP A 38 -9.10 15.95 1.44
C TRP A 38 -7.65 15.83 1.91
N GLN A 39 -7.23 16.70 2.85
CA GLN A 39 -5.91 16.62 3.48
C GLN A 39 -5.76 15.34 4.31
N LEU A 40 -6.78 14.98 5.09
CA LEU A 40 -6.78 13.74 5.87
C LEU A 40 -6.67 12.52 4.96
N TRP A 41 -7.46 12.47 3.88
CA TRP A 41 -7.42 11.34 2.96
C TRP A 41 -6.05 11.18 2.30
N LYS A 42 -5.42 12.29 1.85
CA LYS A 42 -4.05 12.24 1.32
C LYS A 42 -3.04 11.73 2.34
N LEU A 43 -3.17 12.14 3.60
CA LEU A 43 -2.31 11.70 4.68
C LEU A 43 -2.47 10.20 4.93
N HIS A 44 -3.71 9.72 5.01
CA HIS A 44 -4.02 8.29 5.17
C HIS A 44 -3.39 7.45 4.06
N VAL A 45 -3.56 7.85 2.79
CA VAL A 45 -2.96 7.13 1.66
C VAL A 45 -1.43 7.11 1.76
N SER A 46 -0.79 8.23 2.12
CA SER A 46 0.67 8.27 2.25
C SER A 46 1.20 7.42 3.41
N VAL A 47 0.47 7.34 4.51
CA VAL A 47 0.85 6.53 5.68
C VAL A 47 0.70 5.06 5.36
N GLU A 48 -0.40 4.68 4.70
CA GLU A 48 -0.65 3.30 4.29
C GLU A 48 0.40 2.81 3.29
N GLN A 49 0.80 3.66 2.34
CA GLN A 49 1.92 3.36 1.43
C GLN A 49 3.23 3.15 2.19
N GLN A 50 3.56 4.01 3.16
CA GLN A 50 4.76 3.86 3.98
C GLN A 50 4.73 2.58 4.82
N ILE A 51 3.59 2.25 5.42
CA ILE A 51 3.41 1.01 6.18
C ILE A 51 3.65 -0.21 5.27
N ASN A 52 3.07 -0.21 4.07
CA ASN A 52 3.26 -1.30 3.12
C ASN A 52 4.72 -1.44 2.70
N GLN A 53 5.40 -0.33 2.38
CA GLN A 53 6.82 -0.33 2.04
C GLN A 53 7.70 -0.84 3.19
N LEU A 54 7.46 -0.37 4.41
CA LEU A 54 8.19 -0.81 5.60
C LEU A 54 7.95 -2.29 5.90
N THR A 55 6.72 -2.77 5.71
CA THR A 55 6.37 -4.17 5.91
C THR A 55 7.09 -5.05 4.91
N GLN A 56 7.09 -4.67 3.62
CA GLN A 56 7.83 -5.40 2.58
C GLN A 56 9.35 -5.41 2.84
N GLN A 57 9.93 -4.29 3.26
CA GLN A 57 11.36 -4.23 3.62
C GLN A 57 11.67 -5.14 4.80
N LYS A 58 10.82 -5.14 5.83
CA LYS A 58 10.98 -6.02 6.99
C LYS A 58 10.92 -7.49 6.59
N GLU A 59 9.94 -7.88 5.77
CA GLU A 59 9.81 -9.26 5.29
C GLU A 59 11.05 -9.68 4.47
N GLY A 60 11.53 -8.81 3.58
CA GLY A 60 12.75 -9.05 2.80
C GLY A 60 13.98 -9.23 3.69
N LEU A 61 14.15 -8.37 4.69
CA LEU A 61 15.27 -8.47 5.65
C LEU A 61 15.16 -9.73 6.51
N MET A 62 13.96 -10.13 6.93
CA MET A 62 13.77 -11.38 7.68
C MET A 62 14.09 -12.61 6.84
N GLN A 63 13.79 -12.58 5.55
CA GLN A 63 14.15 -13.67 4.65
C GLN A 63 15.66 -13.75 4.42
N GLN A 64 16.33 -12.60 4.25
CA GLN A 64 17.79 -12.52 4.16
C GLN A 64 18.48 -13.00 5.43
N GLU A 65 17.94 -12.62 6.59
CA GLU A 65 18.49 -13.04 7.89
C GLU A 65 18.42 -14.56 8.04
N LYS A 66 17.30 -15.18 7.68
CA LYS A 66 17.18 -16.65 7.67
C LYS A 66 18.17 -17.32 6.73
N SER A 67 18.27 -16.84 5.48
CA SER A 67 19.20 -17.44 4.51
C SER A 67 20.65 -17.32 4.97
N LEU A 68 21.03 -16.19 5.56
CA LEU A 68 22.37 -16.00 6.11
C LEU A 68 22.63 -16.92 7.30
N HIS A 69 21.64 -17.15 8.17
CA HIS A 69 21.80 -18.10 9.28
C HIS A 69 21.94 -19.54 8.80
N GLU A 70 21.21 -19.94 7.76
CA GLU A 70 21.37 -21.23 7.11
C GLU A 70 22.76 -21.37 6.49
N GLU A 71 23.24 -20.38 5.75
CA GLU A 71 24.59 -20.35 5.17
C GLU A 71 25.68 -20.45 6.24
N ILE A 72 25.54 -19.69 7.34
CA ILE A 72 26.46 -19.79 8.49
C ILE A 72 26.43 -21.19 9.09
N ALA A 73 25.26 -21.81 9.24
CA ALA A 73 25.14 -23.17 9.76
C ALA A 73 25.83 -24.20 8.86
N GLU A 74 25.68 -24.06 7.53
CA GLU A 74 26.35 -24.93 6.55
C GLU A 74 27.88 -24.75 6.60
N LEU A 75 28.35 -23.49 6.60
CA LEU A 75 29.79 -23.14 6.69
C LEU A 75 30.44 -23.55 8.02
N ASN A 76 29.66 -23.81 9.08
CA ASN A 76 30.18 -24.36 10.32
C ASN A 76 30.49 -25.87 10.26
N THR A 77 30.15 -26.55 9.15
CA THR A 77 30.46 -27.96 8.98
C THR A 77 31.71 -28.16 8.11
N PRO A 78 32.72 -28.93 8.56
CA PRO A 78 33.94 -29.16 7.78
C PRO A 78 33.69 -29.81 6.41
N SER A 79 32.67 -30.67 6.31
CA SER A 79 32.30 -31.35 5.07
C SER A 79 31.80 -30.38 4.00
N TYR A 80 30.97 -29.42 4.38
CA TYR A 80 30.44 -28.42 3.45
C TYR A 80 31.54 -27.46 2.99
N VAL A 81 32.41 -27.03 3.92
CA VAL A 81 33.58 -26.21 3.58
C VAL A 81 34.53 -26.95 2.62
N GLU A 82 34.76 -28.26 2.82
CA GLU A 82 35.56 -29.08 1.91
C GLU A 82 34.90 -29.16 0.52
N GLN A 83 33.59 -29.40 0.45
CA GLN A 83 32.86 -29.43 -0.81
C GLN A 83 32.94 -28.09 -1.53
N LEU A 84 32.71 -26.97 -0.83
CA LEU A 84 32.80 -25.63 -1.39
C LEU A 84 34.22 -25.33 -1.89
N ALA A 85 35.25 -25.76 -1.16
CA ALA A 85 36.65 -25.62 -1.58
C ALA A 85 36.97 -26.46 -2.83
N ARG A 86 36.39 -27.66 -2.97
CA ARG A 86 36.51 -28.49 -4.18
C ARG A 86 35.81 -27.83 -5.37
N GLU A 87 34.62 -27.28 -5.17
CA GLU A 87 33.79 -26.69 -6.23
C GLU A 87 34.30 -25.31 -6.70
N GLN A 88 34.62 -24.41 -5.77
CA GLN A 88 34.98 -23.02 -6.07
C GLN A 88 36.47 -22.83 -6.32
N LEU A 89 37.31 -23.60 -5.64
CA LEU A 89 38.77 -23.45 -5.69
C LEU A 89 39.47 -24.64 -6.37
N GLY A 90 38.75 -25.70 -6.74
CA GLY A 90 39.34 -26.90 -7.33
C GLY A 90 40.30 -27.63 -6.38
N LEU A 91 40.20 -27.41 -5.07
CA LEU A 91 41.13 -28.02 -4.12
C LEU A 91 40.85 -29.51 -4.00
N VAL A 92 41.90 -30.29 -3.74
CA VAL A 92 41.81 -31.75 -3.52
C VAL A 92 42.58 -32.12 -2.25
N LYS A 93 42.19 -33.22 -1.62
CA LYS A 93 42.88 -33.66 -0.40
C LYS A 93 44.28 -34.16 -0.73
N HIS A 94 45.17 -34.13 0.24
CA HIS A 94 46.52 -34.67 0.08
C HIS A 94 46.45 -36.15 -0.32
N GLY A 95 47.03 -36.48 -1.49
CA GLY A 95 47.01 -37.83 -2.07
C GLY A 95 45.94 -38.07 -3.15
N GLU A 96 45.06 -37.10 -3.41
CA GLU A 96 44.10 -37.15 -4.52
C GLU A 96 44.68 -36.47 -5.79
N ILE A 97 44.25 -36.90 -6.97
CA ILE A 97 44.69 -36.35 -8.26
C ILE A 97 43.50 -35.67 -8.94
N LEU A 98 43.69 -34.42 -9.34
CA LEU A 98 42.70 -33.63 -10.07
C LEU A 98 42.69 -34.07 -11.55
N ILE A 99 41.58 -34.63 -12.03
CA ILE A 99 41.43 -35.05 -13.44
C ILE A 99 40.58 -33.99 -14.15
N SER A 100 41.23 -33.16 -14.97
CA SER A 100 40.52 -32.22 -15.83
C SER A 100 40.06 -32.94 -17.12
N PRO A 101 38.81 -32.76 -17.57
CA PRO A 101 38.34 -33.34 -18.83
C PRO A 101 39.14 -32.76 -20.01
N LYS A 102 39.62 -33.65 -20.88
CA LYS A 102 40.35 -33.28 -22.10
C LYS A 102 39.34 -32.87 -23.17
N ASN A 103 39.19 -31.56 -23.37
CA ASN A 103 38.54 -30.99 -24.55
C ASN A 103 39.54 -30.88 -25.71
#